data_AF-A0A1B0CZC4-F1
#
_entry.id   AF-A0A1B0CZC4-F1
#
_cell.length_a   1.000
_cell.length_b   1.000
_cell.length_c   1.000
_cell.angle_alpha   90.00
_cell.angle_beta   90.00
_cell.angle_gamma   90.00
#
_symmetry.space_group_name_H-M   'P 1'
#
loop_
_entity.id
_entity.type
_entity.pdbx_description
1 polymer ?
#
loop_
_entity_poly.entity_id
_entity_poly.type
_entity_poly.pdbx_seq_one_letter_code
_entity_poly.pdbx_strand_id
1 'polypeptide(L)'
;MNKFEGVCIKIGSTEIIQLPIAPCILPELNTLQTVIMNDRYYWPIRFDRDSNWHQLEKILEKCGCVDIKKRAGCLSLLEDPNRLKSLLAKSLTSEQFSTWRIKPKSLLSFSSDTFVEIFVDKFLLGHEDVPVCDQEQELTELLMTQFYNCLIQDRLEALPIFISLVLIIRRINFKPCTQDIWQFKIIDATLKKSQISQTDSLLSREILQSLELKLMSCIETWGNDCFNLMKQFLFSSSINFLQDGNLSTVTLTKLAILVVFYDLPINVLNFVDLRGQLNYLGMLVELKRLKLDTNSIHCISKILLNSI
;
A
#
# COMPACT_ATOMS: atom_id res chain seq x y z
N MET A 1 -5.29 14.45 -24.11
CA MET A 1 -6.74 14.60 -23.81
C MET A 1 -6.87 15.48 -22.59
N ASN A 2 -7.28 16.74 -22.78
CA ASN A 2 -7.41 17.69 -21.67
C ASN A 2 -8.55 17.21 -20.76
N LYS A 3 -8.23 16.88 -19.50
CA LYS A 3 -9.23 16.65 -18.46
C LYS A 3 -9.86 18.01 -18.14
N PHE A 4 -11.09 18.21 -18.57
CA PHE A 4 -11.82 19.45 -18.38
C PHE A 4 -12.41 19.51 -16.97
N GLU A 5 -12.16 20.61 -16.24
CA GLU A 5 -12.65 20.87 -14.88
C GLU A 5 -13.88 21.80 -14.94
N GLY A 6 -15.02 21.38 -14.39
CA GLY A 6 -16.24 22.20 -14.29
C GLY A 6 -17.54 21.44 -14.59
N VAL A 7 -18.67 22.14 -14.53
CA VAL A 7 -19.95 21.60 -15.01
C VAL A 7 -19.95 21.64 -16.53
N CYS A 8 -19.85 20.47 -17.15
CA CYS A 8 -19.87 20.32 -18.59
C CYS A 8 -21.28 19.91 -19.02
N ILE A 9 -21.89 20.73 -19.85
CA ILE A 9 -23.21 20.48 -20.42
C ILE A 9 -23.03 20.21 -21.90
N LYS A 10 -23.62 19.13 -22.41
CA LYS A 10 -23.63 18.84 -23.83
C LYS A 10 -24.98 19.24 -24.43
N ILE A 11 -24.96 20.13 -25.40
CA ILE A 11 -26.12 20.58 -26.17
C ILE A 11 -26.14 19.83 -27.50
N GLY A 12 -27.20 19.07 -27.74
CA GLY A 12 -27.33 18.21 -28.92
C GLY A 12 -26.14 17.25 -29.14
N SER A 13 -25.83 16.95 -30.40
CA SER A 13 -24.75 16.03 -30.78
C SER A 13 -23.35 16.65 -30.87
N THR A 14 -23.21 17.98 -30.83
CA THR A 14 -21.99 18.66 -31.32
C THR A 14 -21.36 19.68 -30.38
N GLU A 15 -22.05 20.25 -29.40
CA GLU A 15 -21.48 21.33 -28.55
C GLU A 15 -21.39 20.96 -27.08
N ILE A 16 -20.20 21.08 -26.49
CA ILE A 16 -19.95 20.96 -25.05
C ILE A 16 -19.78 22.39 -24.52
N ILE A 17 -20.78 22.88 -23.79
CA ILE A 17 -20.72 24.15 -23.08
C ILE A 17 -20.22 23.91 -21.67
N GLN A 18 -19.19 24.66 -21.27
CA GLN A 18 -18.65 24.63 -19.92
C GLN A 18 -19.25 25.76 -19.10
N LEU A 19 -19.91 25.42 -18.00
CA LEU A 19 -20.30 26.40 -17.00
C LEU A 19 -19.17 26.51 -15.96
N PRO A 20 -18.77 27.74 -15.59
CA PRO A 20 -17.53 27.96 -14.86
C PRO A 20 -17.58 27.43 -13.42
N ILE A 21 -18.70 27.59 -12.71
CA ILE A 21 -18.82 27.25 -11.28
C ILE A 21 -20.28 26.92 -10.94
N ALA A 22 -20.53 25.84 -10.19
CA ALA A 22 -21.80 25.60 -9.50
C ALA A 22 -21.81 26.33 -8.15
N PRO A 23 -22.91 26.93 -7.69
CA PRO A 23 -24.27 26.86 -8.28
C PRO A 23 -24.46 27.78 -9.50
N CYS A 24 -25.11 27.27 -10.54
CA CYS A 24 -25.39 27.98 -11.78
C CYS A 24 -26.78 27.63 -12.31
N ILE A 25 -27.38 28.53 -13.09
CA ILE A 25 -28.66 28.29 -13.76
C ILE A 25 -28.39 27.40 -14.99
N LEU A 26 -29.14 26.31 -15.10
CA LEU A 26 -29.08 25.45 -16.27
C LEU A 26 -29.87 26.09 -17.43
N PRO A 27 -29.37 26.00 -18.67
CA PRO A 27 -30.16 26.34 -19.85
C PRO A 27 -31.35 25.39 -20.02
N GLU A 28 -32.25 25.70 -20.96
CA GLU A 28 -33.47 24.93 -21.19
C GLU A 28 -33.19 23.43 -21.37
N LEU A 29 -33.81 22.59 -20.52
CA LEU A 29 -33.60 21.14 -20.48
C LEU A 29 -33.85 20.46 -21.83
N ASN A 30 -34.78 20.99 -22.63
CA ASN A 30 -35.12 20.44 -23.94
C ASN A 30 -33.96 20.51 -24.95
N THR A 31 -33.00 21.42 -24.75
CA THR A 31 -31.83 21.59 -25.64
C THR A 31 -30.66 20.68 -25.26
N LEU A 32 -30.70 20.09 -24.06
CA LEU A 32 -29.59 19.35 -23.47
C LEU A 32 -29.64 17.86 -23.82
N GLN A 33 -28.48 17.26 -24.09
CA GLN A 33 -28.32 15.82 -24.26
C GLN A 33 -27.74 15.17 -22.99
N THR A 34 -26.74 15.81 -22.38
CA THR A 34 -26.09 15.27 -21.16
C THR A 34 -25.66 16.40 -20.25
N VAL A 35 -25.86 16.24 -18.94
CA VAL A 35 -25.33 17.15 -17.91
C VAL A 35 -24.31 16.37 -17.09
N ILE A 36 -23.07 16.83 -17.10
CA ILE A 36 -21.95 16.17 -16.40
C ILE A 36 -21.33 17.18 -15.44
N MET A 37 -21.36 16.87 -14.16
CA MET A 37 -20.56 17.58 -13.17
C MET A 37 -19.24 16.84 -13.05
N ASN A 38 -18.19 17.35 -13.71
CA ASN A 38 -16.86 16.77 -13.66
C ASN A 38 -15.89 17.75 -13.00
N ASP A 39 -15.75 17.62 -11.69
CA ASP A 39 -14.74 18.33 -10.93
C ASP A 39 -13.66 17.36 -10.47
N ARG A 40 -12.42 17.83 -10.37
CA ARG A 40 -11.33 17.09 -9.75
C ARG A 40 -11.52 16.93 -8.24
N TYR A 41 -12.30 17.81 -7.61
CA TYR A 41 -12.50 17.85 -6.16
C TYR A 41 -13.72 17.07 -5.68
N TYR A 42 -14.63 16.74 -6.60
CA TYR A 42 -15.86 16.03 -6.31
C TYR A 42 -15.94 14.75 -7.15
N TRP A 43 -16.82 13.84 -6.74
CA TRP A 43 -17.14 12.66 -7.53
C TRP A 43 -18.00 13.06 -8.73
N PRO A 44 -17.68 12.58 -9.94
CA PRO A 44 -18.40 12.99 -11.13
C PRO A 44 -19.82 12.44 -11.11
N ILE A 45 -20.79 13.30 -11.42
CA ILE A 45 -22.19 12.93 -11.60
C ILE A 45 -22.56 13.18 -13.05
N ARG A 46 -23.25 12.22 -13.66
CA ARG A 46 -23.66 12.26 -15.05
C ARG A 46 -25.16 11.99 -15.18
N PHE A 47 -25.85 12.91 -15.83
CA PHE A 47 -27.23 12.77 -16.24
C PHE A 47 -27.28 12.72 -17.77
N ASP A 48 -27.74 11.60 -18.31
CA ASP A 48 -27.93 11.39 -19.74
C ASP A 48 -29.42 11.39 -20.07
N ARG A 49 -29.77 12.02 -21.20
CA ARG A 49 -31.16 12.08 -21.67
C ARG A 49 -31.79 10.70 -21.89
N ASP A 50 -30.96 9.75 -22.33
CA ASP A 50 -31.40 8.39 -22.69
C ASP A 50 -31.52 7.44 -21.49
N SER A 51 -31.12 7.84 -20.27
CA SER A 51 -31.12 6.95 -19.09
C SER A 51 -31.80 7.53 -17.85
N ASN A 52 -31.22 8.55 -17.22
CA ASN A 52 -31.59 9.03 -15.89
C ASN A 52 -32.13 10.47 -15.87
N TRP A 53 -32.52 11.00 -17.04
CA TRP A 53 -33.00 12.38 -17.21
C TRP A 53 -34.19 12.75 -16.32
N HIS A 54 -35.14 11.85 -16.18
CA HIS A 54 -36.34 12.05 -15.36
C HIS A 54 -36.00 12.26 -13.87
N GLN A 55 -34.84 11.80 -13.39
CA GLN A 55 -34.38 12.11 -12.04
C GLN A 55 -33.98 13.59 -11.91
N LEU A 56 -33.30 14.13 -12.93
CA LEU A 56 -32.91 15.54 -12.97
C LEU A 56 -34.14 16.45 -13.06
N GLU A 57 -35.13 16.11 -13.89
CA GLU A 57 -36.40 16.85 -13.99
C GLU A 57 -37.12 16.89 -12.64
N LYS A 58 -37.27 15.74 -11.98
CA LYS A 58 -37.88 15.67 -10.64
C LYS A 58 -37.15 16.47 -9.57
N ILE A 59 -35.81 16.52 -9.63
CA ILE A 59 -35.01 17.33 -8.69
C ILE A 59 -35.30 18.81 -8.94
N LEU A 60 -35.33 19.25 -10.19
CA LEU A 60 -35.59 20.65 -10.54
C LEU A 60 -37.04 21.07 -10.23
N GLU A 61 -38.03 20.23 -10.53
CA GLU A 61 -39.45 20.47 -10.20
C GLU A 61 -39.66 20.67 -8.69
N LYS A 62 -38.91 19.95 -7.87
CA LYS A 62 -39.00 20.02 -6.41
C LYS A 62 -38.06 21.07 -5.79
N CYS A 63 -37.33 21.84 -6.59
CA CYS A 63 -36.24 22.71 -6.12
C CYS A 63 -35.26 21.97 -5.21
N GLY A 64 -34.98 20.70 -5.52
CA GLY A 64 -34.09 19.84 -4.76
C GLY A 64 -32.62 20.14 -5.02
N CYS A 65 -31.78 19.76 -4.05
CA CYS A 65 -30.32 19.84 -4.17
C CYS A 65 -29.75 18.52 -4.68
N VAL A 66 -28.63 18.60 -5.40
CA VAL A 66 -27.82 17.41 -5.73
C VAL A 66 -26.67 17.34 -4.76
N ASP A 67 -26.69 16.36 -3.88
CA ASP A 67 -25.60 16.12 -2.94
C ASP A 67 -24.44 15.45 -3.68
N ILE A 68 -23.28 16.11 -3.71
CA ILE A 68 -22.09 15.61 -4.38
C ILE A 68 -21.06 15.22 -3.33
N LYS A 69 -20.59 13.97 -3.40
CA LYS A 69 -19.50 13.51 -2.54
C LYS A 69 -18.21 14.23 -2.93
N LYS A 70 -17.53 14.80 -1.94
CA LYS A 70 -16.18 15.37 -2.07
C LYS A 70 -15.14 14.24 -2.13
N ARG A 71 -14.06 14.43 -2.88
CA ARG A 71 -12.89 13.55 -2.79
C ARG A 71 -12.11 13.85 -1.51
N ALA A 72 -11.61 12.84 -0.81
CA ALA A 72 -10.77 13.06 0.36
C ALA A 72 -9.45 13.75 -0.01
N GLY A 73 -8.88 14.50 0.92
CA GLY A 73 -7.66 15.28 0.70
C GLY A 73 -7.87 16.57 -0.12
N CYS A 74 -9.11 16.88 -0.50
CA CYS A 74 -9.47 18.12 -1.20
C CYS A 74 -10.27 19.05 -0.28
N LEU A 75 -10.11 20.37 -0.44
CA LEU A 75 -10.93 21.39 0.24
C LEU A 75 -12.08 21.85 -0.67
N SER A 76 -13.21 22.22 -0.06
CA SER A 76 -14.35 22.76 -0.79
C SER A 76 -14.07 24.22 -1.18
N LEU A 77 -14.83 24.74 -2.14
CA LEU A 77 -14.72 26.15 -2.53
C LEU A 77 -15.04 27.11 -1.37
N LEU A 78 -15.85 26.68 -0.40
CA LEU A 78 -16.17 27.46 0.80
C LEU A 78 -15.00 27.48 1.79
N GLU A 79 -14.27 26.38 1.93
CA GLU A 79 -13.14 26.24 2.86
C GLU A 79 -11.84 26.86 2.31
N ASP A 80 -11.69 26.92 0.99
CA ASP A 80 -10.51 27.45 0.29
C ASP A 80 -10.90 28.27 -0.95
N PRO A 81 -11.49 29.47 -0.75
CA PRO A 81 -11.99 30.31 -1.85
C PRO A 81 -10.88 30.74 -2.82
N ASN A 82 -9.67 30.98 -2.31
CA ASN A 82 -8.50 31.38 -3.11
C ASN A 82 -7.72 30.18 -3.68
N ARG A 83 -8.11 28.95 -3.34
CA ARG A 83 -7.45 27.69 -3.73
C ARG A 83 -5.96 27.60 -3.36
N LEU A 84 -5.48 28.45 -2.46
CA LEU A 84 -4.07 28.53 -2.07
C LEU A 84 -3.68 27.34 -1.20
N LYS A 85 -4.56 26.90 -0.30
CA LYS A 85 -4.31 25.72 0.53
C LYS A 85 -4.28 24.46 -0.33
N SER A 86 -5.17 24.37 -1.30
CA SER A 86 -5.23 23.28 -2.28
C SER A 86 -4.00 23.25 -3.19
N LEU A 87 -3.45 24.42 -3.56
CA LEU A 87 -2.21 24.51 -4.34
C LEU A 87 -0.99 24.14 -3.50
N LEU A 88 -0.91 24.59 -2.26
CA LEU A 88 0.15 24.19 -1.33
C LEU A 88 0.11 22.68 -1.07
N ALA A 89 -1.07 22.14 -0.81
CA ALA A 89 -1.30 20.71 -0.72
C ALA A 89 -0.77 19.99 -1.96
N LYS A 90 -1.11 20.47 -3.16
CA LYS A 90 -0.60 19.90 -4.41
C LYS A 90 0.91 19.95 -4.53
N SER A 91 1.55 21.09 -4.25
CA SER A 91 3.01 21.21 -4.29
C SER A 91 3.67 20.23 -3.32
N LEU A 92 3.12 20.07 -2.12
CA LEU A 92 3.58 19.11 -1.12
C LEU A 92 3.39 17.65 -1.57
N THR A 93 2.36 17.35 -2.36
CA THR A 93 2.05 15.99 -2.85
C THR A 93 2.65 15.62 -4.21
N SER A 94 3.06 16.60 -5.03
CA SER A 94 3.69 16.33 -6.33
C SER A 94 5.13 15.82 -6.18
N GLU A 95 5.77 16.17 -5.06
CA GLU A 95 7.07 15.62 -4.68
C GLU A 95 6.84 14.28 -3.96
N GLN A 96 6.71 13.21 -4.74
CA GLN A 96 6.59 11.81 -4.25
C GLN A 96 7.74 11.40 -3.29
N PHE A 97 8.78 12.23 -3.16
CA PHE A 97 9.98 12.00 -2.36
C PHE A 97 10.03 12.76 -1.02
N SER A 98 9.04 13.61 -0.70
CA SER A 98 9.06 14.47 0.50
C SER A 98 8.20 13.99 1.67
N THR A 99 7.71 12.74 1.65
CA THR A 99 6.86 12.17 2.74
C THR A 99 7.53 12.27 4.13
N TRP A 100 8.87 12.22 4.17
CA TRP A 100 9.69 12.27 5.38
C TRP A 100 9.82 13.66 6.02
N ARG A 101 9.41 14.74 5.33
CA ARG A 101 9.53 16.13 5.83
C ARG A 101 8.21 16.77 6.23
N ILE A 102 7.10 16.04 6.10
CA ILE A 102 5.76 16.59 6.35
C ILE A 102 5.49 16.60 7.84
N LYS A 103 5.22 17.78 8.39
CA LYS A 103 4.80 17.91 9.79
C LYS A 103 3.40 17.32 9.96
N PRO A 104 3.12 16.55 11.03
CA PRO A 104 1.78 16.00 11.28
C PRO A 104 0.68 17.06 11.28
N LYS A 105 0.96 18.24 11.85
CA LYS A 105 0.02 19.39 11.88
C LYS A 105 -0.34 19.90 10.48
N SER A 106 0.50 19.68 9.47
CA SER A 106 0.19 20.04 8.08
C SER A 106 -0.88 19.14 7.47
N LEU A 107 -1.02 17.88 7.91
CA LEU A 107 -2.03 16.93 7.40
C LEU A 107 -3.47 17.40 7.66
N LEU A 108 -3.69 18.09 8.78
CA LEU A 108 -4.98 18.70 9.13
C LEU A 108 -5.44 19.75 8.11
N SER A 109 -4.50 20.35 7.36
CA SER A 109 -4.86 21.31 6.31
C SER A 109 -5.40 20.68 5.03
N PHE A 110 -5.24 19.36 4.85
CA PHE A 110 -5.66 18.65 3.64
C PHE A 110 -7.08 18.10 3.73
N SER A 111 -7.60 17.83 4.93
CA SER A 111 -8.92 17.25 5.11
C SER A 111 -9.59 17.80 6.36
N SER A 112 -10.87 18.15 6.23
CA SER A 112 -11.77 18.50 7.34
C SER A 112 -12.50 17.28 7.94
N ASP A 113 -12.07 16.07 7.59
CA ASP A 113 -12.65 14.83 8.12
C ASP A 113 -12.23 14.60 9.58
N THR A 114 -13.21 14.43 10.47
CA THR A 114 -13.01 14.12 11.89
C THR A 114 -12.13 12.88 12.10
N PHE A 115 -12.19 11.89 11.19
CA PHE A 115 -11.32 10.72 11.28
C PHE A 115 -9.84 11.09 11.15
N VAL A 116 -9.51 12.00 10.22
CA VAL A 116 -8.14 12.47 10.00
C VAL A 116 -7.64 13.26 11.20
N GLU A 117 -8.49 14.11 11.78
CA GLU A 117 -8.16 14.86 12.99
C GLU A 117 -7.85 13.95 14.18
N ILE A 118 -8.73 12.98 14.45
CA ILE A 118 -8.55 12.00 15.53
C ILE A 118 -7.27 11.20 15.31
N PHE A 119 -7.02 10.74 14.08
CA PHE A 119 -5.84 9.93 13.79
C PHE A 119 -4.54 10.71 14.00
N VAL A 120 -4.50 11.96 13.52
CA VAL A 120 -3.33 12.84 13.71
C VAL A 120 -3.10 13.16 15.18
N ASP A 121 -4.15 13.52 15.93
CA ASP A 121 -4.06 13.81 17.38
C ASP A 121 -3.59 12.61 18.19
N LYS A 122 -4.13 11.42 17.91
CA LYS A 122 -3.89 10.22 18.75
C LYS A 122 -2.63 9.44 18.38
N PHE A 123 -2.23 9.41 17.11
CA PHE A 123 -1.18 8.50 16.65
C PHE A 123 0.04 9.21 16.06
N LEU A 124 -0.07 10.47 15.64
CA LEU A 124 0.99 11.17 14.90
C LEU A 124 1.54 12.39 15.63
N LEU A 125 0.72 13.04 16.46
CA LEU A 125 1.16 14.07 17.40
C LEU A 125 1.61 13.38 18.68
N GLY A 126 2.92 13.28 18.88
CA GLY A 126 3.48 12.87 20.16
C GLY A 126 3.04 13.83 21.26
N HIS A 127 2.92 13.33 22.49
CA HIS A 127 2.76 14.20 23.66
C HIS A 127 4.00 15.09 23.77
N GLU A 128 3.82 16.42 23.77
CA GLU A 128 4.94 17.39 23.76
C GLU A 128 5.85 17.29 25.00
N ASP A 129 5.43 16.54 26.03
CA ASP A 129 6.10 16.42 27.33
C ASP A 129 6.93 15.12 27.54
N VAL A 130 6.97 14.20 26.57
CA VAL A 130 7.71 12.92 26.71
C VAL A 130 8.77 12.77 25.62
N PRO A 131 10.06 12.54 25.97
CA PRO A 131 11.07 12.21 24.99
C PRO A 131 10.71 10.88 24.32
N VAL A 132 10.44 10.94 23.02
CA VAL A 132 10.06 9.77 22.21
C VAL A 132 11.29 8.88 22.02
N CYS A 133 11.15 7.58 22.25
CA CYS A 133 12.22 6.62 21.98
C CYS A 133 12.47 6.51 20.47
N ASP A 134 13.71 6.27 20.03
CA ASP A 134 14.05 6.10 18.60
C ASP A 134 13.13 5.07 17.89
N GLN A 135 12.74 4.00 18.59
CA GLN A 135 11.83 2.97 18.07
C GLN A 135 10.38 3.45 17.89
N GLU A 136 9.95 4.39 18.71
CA GLU A 136 8.61 5.01 18.61
C GLU A 136 8.60 6.09 17.54
N GLN A 137 9.71 6.80 17.37
CA GLN A 137 9.88 7.75 16.28
C GLN A 137 9.85 7.05 14.93
N GLU A 138 10.59 5.93 14.75
CA GLU A 138 10.56 5.17 13.49
C GLU A 138 9.15 4.64 13.18
N LEU A 139 8.43 4.16 14.21
CA LEU A 139 7.05 3.69 14.04
C LEU A 139 6.12 4.83 13.61
N THR A 140 6.25 6.00 14.23
CA THR A 140 5.46 7.19 13.91
C THR A 140 5.72 7.65 12.49
N GLU A 141 6.99 7.68 12.05
CA GLU A 141 7.37 8.02 10.67
C GLU A 141 6.81 7.02 9.65
N LEU A 142 6.81 5.73 9.99
CA LEU A 142 6.25 4.70 9.13
C LEU A 142 4.73 4.86 9.00
N LEU A 143 4.01 5.07 10.11
CA LEU A 143 2.57 5.32 10.14
C LEU A 143 2.21 6.62 9.39
N MET A 144 2.98 7.69 9.58
CA MET A 144 2.84 8.95 8.84
C MET A 144 2.89 8.72 7.34
N THR A 145 3.87 7.94 6.87
CA THR A 145 4.03 7.65 5.44
C THR A 145 2.84 6.87 4.88
N GLN A 146 2.35 5.85 5.60
CA GLN A 146 1.17 5.08 5.19
C GLN A 146 -0.09 5.96 5.13
N PHE A 147 -0.30 6.76 6.18
CA PHE A 147 -1.47 7.61 6.34
C PHE A 147 -1.51 8.69 5.26
N TYR A 148 -0.38 9.36 5.02
CA TYR A 148 -0.25 10.39 4.00
C TYR A 148 -0.60 9.86 2.60
N ASN A 149 -0.10 8.67 2.23
CA ASN A 149 -0.43 8.09 0.94
C ASN A 149 -1.93 7.75 0.82
N CYS A 150 -2.53 7.20 1.87
CA CYS A 150 -3.97 6.91 1.87
C CYS A 150 -4.81 8.19 1.75
N LEU A 151 -4.35 9.28 2.36
CA LEU A 151 -5.00 10.59 2.31
C LEU A 151 -4.94 11.21 0.89
N ILE A 152 -3.78 11.15 0.22
CA ILE A 152 -3.63 11.68 -1.14
C ILE A 152 -4.43 10.88 -2.15
N GLN A 153 -4.42 9.55 -2.02
CA GLN A 153 -5.07 8.67 -2.98
C GLN A 153 -6.59 8.59 -2.80
N ASP A 154 -7.15 9.26 -1.78
CA ASP A 154 -8.57 9.16 -1.40
C ASP A 154 -8.97 7.70 -1.11
N ARG A 155 -8.10 6.97 -0.40
CA ARG A 155 -8.24 5.55 -0.06
C ARG A 155 -8.01 5.28 1.43
N LEU A 156 -8.64 6.07 2.30
CA LEU A 156 -8.56 5.87 3.75
C LEU A 156 -9.08 4.49 4.20
N GLU A 157 -9.94 3.85 3.39
CA GLU A 157 -10.41 2.47 3.60
C GLU A 157 -9.28 1.43 3.59
N ALA A 158 -8.16 1.71 2.90
CA ALA A 158 -6.99 0.83 2.85
C ALA A 158 -6.06 0.99 4.07
N LEU A 159 -6.24 2.05 4.87
CA LEU A 159 -5.38 2.35 6.00
C LEU A 159 -5.26 1.19 7.02
N PRO A 160 -6.33 0.48 7.41
CA PRO A 160 -6.22 -0.66 8.33
C PRO A 160 -5.31 -1.77 7.82
N ILE A 161 -5.25 -1.97 6.49
CA ILE A 161 -4.36 -2.96 5.87
C ILE A 161 -2.90 -2.54 6.08
N PHE A 162 -2.57 -1.29 5.74
CA PHE A 162 -1.23 -0.77 5.94
C PHE A 162 -0.80 -0.77 7.42
N ILE A 163 -1.68 -0.37 8.33
CA ILE A 163 -1.42 -0.45 9.77
C ILE A 163 -1.14 -1.89 10.20
N SER A 164 -1.94 -2.85 9.72
CA SER A 164 -1.73 -4.27 10.03
C SER A 164 -0.36 -4.76 9.56
N LEU A 165 0.09 -4.35 8.37
CA LEU A 165 1.42 -4.70 7.85
C LEU A 165 2.56 -4.07 8.66
N VAL A 166 2.41 -2.81 9.05
CA VAL A 166 3.37 -2.13 9.94
C VAL A 166 3.45 -2.84 11.29
N LEU A 167 2.30 -3.22 11.86
CA LEU A 167 2.24 -3.96 13.12
C LEU A 167 2.87 -5.35 13.00
N ILE A 168 2.73 -6.03 11.86
CA ILE A 168 3.41 -7.30 11.59
C ILE A 168 4.93 -7.12 11.62
N ILE A 169 5.47 -6.10 10.93
CA ILE A 169 6.91 -5.82 10.92
C ILE A 169 7.42 -5.53 12.33
N ARG A 170 6.65 -4.81 13.15
CA ARG A 170 7.03 -4.57 14.54
C ARG A 170 6.94 -5.85 15.37
N ARG A 171 5.86 -6.62 15.21
CA ARG A 171 5.58 -7.84 15.98
C ARG A 171 6.60 -8.93 15.71
N ILE A 172 7.11 -9.04 14.48
CA ILE A 172 8.06 -10.09 14.10
C ILE A 172 9.24 -10.11 15.09
N ASN A 173 9.76 -8.94 15.47
CA ASN A 173 10.89 -8.80 16.39
C ASN A 173 10.61 -9.28 17.82
N PHE A 174 9.37 -9.22 18.30
CA PHE A 174 9.00 -9.54 19.69
C PHE A 174 8.27 -10.88 19.83
N LYS A 175 7.39 -11.21 18.88
CA LYS A 175 6.54 -12.41 18.89
C LYS A 175 6.36 -12.92 17.45
N PRO A 176 7.31 -13.73 16.95
CA PRO A 176 7.21 -14.29 15.60
C PRO A 176 5.94 -15.15 15.45
N CYS A 177 5.19 -14.95 14.37
CA CYS A 177 4.07 -15.79 13.98
C CYS A 177 4.11 -16.08 12.48
N THR A 178 3.96 -17.35 12.10
CA THR A 178 3.99 -17.78 10.69
C THR A 178 2.83 -17.21 9.87
N GLN A 179 1.67 -16.97 10.51
CA GLN A 179 0.48 -16.41 9.82
C GLN A 179 0.74 -15.00 9.28
N ASP A 180 1.58 -14.22 9.97
CA ASP A 180 1.87 -12.84 9.61
C ASP A 180 2.63 -12.76 8.27
N ILE A 181 3.47 -13.76 7.97
CA ILE A 181 4.22 -13.84 6.70
C ILE A 181 3.31 -14.23 5.55
N TRP A 182 2.34 -15.11 5.79
CA TRP A 182 1.35 -15.45 4.78
C TRP A 182 0.56 -14.23 4.33
N GLN A 183 0.29 -13.26 5.21
CA GLN A 183 -0.35 -12.00 4.81
C GLN A 183 0.50 -11.24 3.79
N PHE A 184 1.81 -11.10 4.04
CA PHE A 184 2.73 -10.47 3.10
C PHE A 184 2.82 -11.24 1.77
N LYS A 185 2.89 -12.57 1.81
CA LYS A 185 2.93 -13.40 0.59
C LYS A 185 1.65 -13.28 -0.25
N ILE A 186 0.49 -13.22 0.39
CA ILE A 186 -0.79 -13.01 -0.29
C ILE A 186 -0.78 -11.64 -0.99
N ILE A 187 -0.32 -10.60 -0.28
CA ILE A 187 -0.25 -9.25 -0.86
C ILE A 187 0.72 -9.21 -2.05
N ASP A 188 1.92 -9.78 -1.92
CA ASP A 188 2.87 -9.87 -3.04
C ASP A 188 2.29 -10.65 -4.23
N ALA A 189 1.63 -11.79 -3.99
CA ALA A 189 0.96 -12.56 -5.04
C ALA A 189 -0.15 -11.75 -5.74
N THR A 190 -0.93 -10.97 -4.98
CA THR A 190 -1.97 -10.09 -5.57
C THR A 190 -1.36 -8.95 -6.38
N LEU A 191 -0.22 -8.39 -5.97
CA LEU A 191 0.50 -7.36 -6.72
C LEU A 191 1.10 -7.91 -8.01
N LYS A 192 1.68 -9.12 -7.97
CA LYS A 192 2.18 -9.80 -9.18
C LYS A 192 1.04 -10.10 -10.17
N LYS A 193 -0.14 -10.47 -9.67
CA LYS A 193 -1.33 -10.69 -10.51
C LYS A 193 -1.89 -9.39 -11.10
N SER A 194 -1.90 -8.29 -10.34
CA SER A 194 -2.41 -7.00 -10.82
C SER A 194 -1.54 -6.39 -11.92
N GLN A 195 -0.24 -6.69 -11.96
CA GLN A 195 0.67 -6.31 -13.06
C GLN A 195 0.19 -6.83 -14.42
N ILE A 196 -0.45 -8.00 -14.44
CA ILE A 196 -0.92 -8.66 -15.66
C ILE A 196 -2.23 -8.02 -16.15
N SER A 197 -3.03 -7.47 -15.25
CA SER A 197 -4.39 -7.00 -15.54
C SER A 197 -4.54 -5.50 -15.78
N GLN A 198 -3.47 -4.68 -15.62
CA GLN A 198 -3.50 -3.20 -15.76
C GLN A 198 -4.68 -2.52 -15.02
N THR A 199 -5.16 -3.11 -13.93
CA THR A 199 -6.20 -2.49 -13.09
C THR A 199 -5.54 -1.55 -12.11
N ASP A 200 -6.06 -0.33 -11.97
CA ASP A 200 -5.63 0.61 -10.93
C ASP A 200 -5.65 -0.10 -9.57
N SER A 201 -4.46 -0.36 -9.01
CA SER A 201 -4.32 -1.01 -7.72
C SER A 201 -4.84 -0.08 -6.63
N LEU A 202 -5.74 -0.58 -5.78
CA LEU A 202 -6.24 0.15 -4.61
C LEU A 202 -5.14 0.49 -3.60
N LEU A 203 -4.00 -0.22 -3.68
CA LEU A 203 -2.86 -0.05 -2.79
C LEU A 203 -1.66 0.49 -3.57
N SER A 204 -0.98 1.48 -2.99
CA SER A 204 0.27 2.00 -3.53
C SER A 204 1.35 0.92 -3.55
N ARG A 205 1.84 0.61 -4.76
CA ARG A 205 2.83 -0.43 -4.99
C ARG A 205 4.16 -0.13 -4.31
N GLU A 206 4.62 1.10 -4.44
CA GLU A 206 5.92 1.54 -3.90
C GLU A 206 5.97 1.37 -2.39
N ILE A 207 4.86 1.66 -1.73
CA ILE A 207 4.76 1.58 -0.28
C ILE A 207 4.70 0.13 0.19
N LEU A 208 3.92 -0.72 -0.48
CA LEU A 208 3.91 -2.14 -0.17
C LEU A 208 5.29 -2.78 -0.38
N GLN A 209 5.99 -2.41 -1.47
CA GLN A 209 7.37 -2.85 -1.70
C GLN A 209 8.33 -2.35 -0.63
N SER A 210 8.18 -1.12 -0.15
CA SER A 210 9.01 -0.62 0.97
C SER A 210 8.79 -1.40 2.27
N LEU A 211 7.54 -1.78 2.56
CA LEU A 211 7.21 -2.63 3.72
C LEU A 211 7.78 -4.04 3.55
N GLU A 212 7.73 -4.59 2.34
CA GLU A 212 8.31 -5.89 2.00
C GLU A 212 9.84 -5.88 2.16
N LEU A 213 10.52 -4.83 1.71
CA LEU A 213 11.97 -4.67 1.89
C LEU A 213 12.35 -4.56 3.37
N LYS A 214 11.57 -3.82 4.18
CA LYS A 214 11.76 -3.78 5.63
C LYS A 214 11.61 -5.15 6.26
N LEU A 215 10.59 -5.92 5.86
CA LEU A 215 10.39 -7.30 6.31
C LEU A 215 11.57 -8.19 5.91
N MET A 216 12.04 -8.09 4.66
CA MET A 216 13.17 -8.86 4.15
C MET A 216 14.43 -8.61 4.96
N SER A 217 14.74 -7.34 5.29
CA SER A 217 15.86 -6.98 6.16
C SER A 217 15.77 -7.65 7.55
N CYS A 218 14.58 -7.63 8.18
CA CYS A 218 14.39 -8.35 9.45
C CYS A 218 14.63 -9.86 9.30
N ILE A 219 14.13 -10.47 8.23
CA ILE A 219 14.30 -11.91 7.98
C ILE A 219 15.77 -12.26 7.68
N GLU A 220 16.51 -11.42 6.96
CA GLU A 220 17.93 -11.63 6.69
C GLU A 220 18.78 -11.61 7.97
N THR A 221 18.49 -10.69 8.91
CA THR A 221 19.16 -10.69 10.22
C THR A 221 18.94 -12.01 10.95
N TRP A 222 17.71 -12.52 10.96
CA TRP A 222 17.41 -13.81 11.58
C TRP A 222 17.99 -15.00 10.84
N GLY A 223 18.10 -14.92 9.50
CA GLY A 223 18.75 -15.92 8.68
C GLY A 223 20.22 -16.09 9.04
N ASN A 224 20.90 -15.01 9.41
CA ASN A 224 22.27 -15.05 9.93
C ASN A 224 22.31 -15.69 11.33
N ASP A 225 21.38 -15.33 12.23
CA ASP A 225 21.32 -15.89 13.59
C ASP A 225 21.00 -17.41 13.59
N CYS A 226 20.09 -17.83 12.70
CA CYS A 226 19.62 -19.21 12.59
C CYS A 226 20.38 -20.02 11.54
N PHE A 227 21.52 -19.51 11.04
CA PHE A 227 22.28 -20.10 9.94
C PHE A 227 22.58 -21.59 10.13
N ASN A 228 23.06 -21.97 11.32
CA ASN A 228 23.42 -23.35 11.62
C ASN A 228 22.21 -24.30 11.63
N LEU A 229 21.06 -23.83 12.13
CA LEU A 229 19.82 -24.61 12.15
C LEU A 229 19.22 -24.73 10.76
N MET A 230 19.32 -23.67 9.95
CA MET A 230 18.89 -23.68 8.56
C MET A 230 19.76 -24.62 7.72
N LYS A 231 21.09 -24.63 7.96
CA LYS A 231 22.02 -25.59 7.37
C LYS A 231 21.62 -27.03 7.75
N GLN A 232 21.40 -27.30 9.02
CA GLN A 232 20.94 -28.62 9.48
C GLN A 232 19.59 -29.01 8.86
N PHE A 233 18.63 -28.09 8.73
CA PHE A 233 17.34 -28.34 8.08
C PHE A 233 17.48 -28.69 6.60
N LEU A 234 18.43 -28.06 5.88
CA LEU A 234 18.64 -28.30 4.46
C LEU A 234 19.42 -29.59 4.15
N PHE A 235 20.32 -30.01 5.05
CA PHE A 235 21.13 -31.24 4.90
C PHE A 235 20.50 -32.49 5.54
N SER A 236 19.71 -32.34 6.61
CA SER A 236 19.16 -33.48 7.33
C SER A 236 17.90 -34.03 6.64
N SER A 237 17.83 -35.36 6.56
CA SER A 237 16.65 -36.08 6.07
C SER A 237 15.58 -36.28 7.15
N SER A 238 15.84 -35.87 8.39
CA SER A 238 15.00 -36.12 9.56
C SER A 238 14.92 -34.89 10.46
N ILE A 239 13.72 -34.60 10.98
CA ILE A 239 13.39 -33.45 11.83
C ILE A 239 13.89 -33.62 13.29
N ASN A 240 14.58 -34.72 13.60
CA ASN A 240 14.94 -35.12 14.97
C ASN A 240 15.79 -34.07 15.71
N PHE A 241 16.55 -33.23 14.99
CA PHE A 241 17.29 -32.10 15.58
C PHE A 241 16.39 -30.99 16.15
N LEU A 242 15.10 -30.95 15.78
CA LEU A 242 14.11 -30.04 16.38
C LEU A 242 13.50 -30.59 17.69
N GLN A 243 13.73 -31.88 18.00
CA GLN A 243 13.23 -32.53 19.22
C GLN A 243 14.22 -32.44 20.39
N ASP A 244 15.45 -31.99 20.15
CA ASP A 244 16.43 -31.74 21.21
C ASP A 244 15.95 -30.56 22.06
N GLY A 245 15.62 -30.84 23.33
CA GLY A 245 14.99 -29.91 24.28
C GLY A 245 15.77 -28.64 24.64
N ASN A 246 16.85 -28.32 23.92
CA ASN A 246 17.68 -27.12 24.10
C ASN A 246 17.27 -25.95 23.17
N LEU A 247 16.34 -26.16 22.23
CA LEU A 247 15.90 -25.11 21.32
C LEU A 247 14.73 -24.31 21.90
N SER A 248 14.90 -22.98 22.01
CA SER A 248 13.81 -22.10 22.44
C SER A 248 12.66 -22.15 21.41
N THR A 249 11.43 -22.13 21.90
CA THR A 249 10.21 -22.11 21.07
C THR A 249 10.21 -20.92 20.09
N VAL A 250 10.85 -19.81 20.48
CA VAL A 250 11.03 -18.61 19.64
C VAL A 250 11.96 -18.91 18.46
N THR A 251 13.08 -19.61 18.67
CA THR A 251 14.02 -20.00 17.62
C THR A 251 13.38 -20.95 16.61
N LEU A 252 12.59 -21.91 17.08
CA LEU A 252 11.82 -22.81 16.21
C LEU A 252 10.80 -22.05 15.35
N THR A 253 10.13 -21.06 15.94
CA THR A 253 9.16 -20.23 15.22
C THR A 253 9.86 -19.32 14.20
N LYS A 254 11.03 -18.78 14.51
CA LYS A 254 11.88 -18.03 13.55
C LYS A 254 12.31 -18.92 12.37
N LEU A 255 12.67 -20.17 12.62
CA LEU A 255 13.01 -21.13 11.57
C LEU A 255 11.79 -21.46 10.69
N ALA A 256 10.63 -21.71 11.29
CA ALA A 256 9.39 -21.94 10.54
C ALA A 256 9.02 -20.74 9.65
N ILE A 257 9.24 -19.53 10.16
CA ILE A 257 9.10 -18.28 9.42
C ILE A 257 10.04 -18.22 8.22
N LEU A 258 11.33 -18.51 8.42
CA LEU A 258 12.33 -18.51 7.34
C LEU A 258 11.96 -19.52 6.24
N VAL A 259 11.54 -20.72 6.63
CA VAL A 259 11.11 -21.77 5.70
C VAL A 259 9.88 -21.33 4.90
N VAL A 260 8.89 -20.71 5.55
CA VAL A 260 7.68 -20.23 4.88
C VAL A 260 7.95 -19.02 3.98
N PHE A 261 8.86 -18.13 4.37
CA PHE A 261 9.22 -16.95 3.59
C PHE A 261 9.95 -17.34 2.30
N TYR A 262 10.95 -18.22 2.40
CA TYR A 262 11.74 -18.71 1.26
C TYR A 262 11.20 -19.99 0.62
N ASP A 263 9.97 -20.42 0.94
CA ASP A 263 9.36 -21.65 0.39
C ASP A 263 10.32 -22.86 0.31
N LEU A 264 11.13 -23.06 1.36
CA LEU A 264 12.21 -24.04 1.34
C LEU A 264 11.65 -25.46 1.54
N PRO A 265 11.84 -26.39 0.58
CA PRO A 265 11.53 -27.79 0.81
C PRO A 265 12.46 -28.37 1.89
N ILE A 266 12.05 -29.47 2.52
CA ILE A 266 12.98 -30.23 3.36
C ILE A 266 13.96 -31.00 2.45
N ASN A 267 15.20 -31.17 2.89
CA ASN A 267 16.18 -32.05 2.25
C ASN A 267 16.65 -31.63 0.83
N VAL A 268 16.53 -30.35 0.47
CA VAL A 268 16.84 -29.82 -0.88
C VAL A 268 18.27 -30.17 -1.33
N LEU A 269 19.23 -30.14 -0.41
CA LEU A 269 20.65 -30.24 -0.74
C LEU A 269 21.13 -31.69 -0.94
N ASN A 270 20.39 -32.70 -0.50
CA ASN A 270 20.73 -34.10 -0.77
C ASN A 270 20.43 -34.51 -2.22
N PHE A 271 19.58 -33.76 -2.93
CA PHE A 271 19.32 -33.94 -4.35
C PHE A 271 20.29 -33.13 -5.24
N VAL A 272 21.14 -32.29 -4.64
CA VAL A 272 22.13 -31.48 -5.35
C VAL A 272 23.49 -32.18 -5.23
N ASP A 273 24.05 -32.60 -6.36
CA ASP A 273 25.33 -33.30 -6.39
C ASP A 273 26.49 -32.31 -6.18
N LEU A 274 26.78 -31.98 -4.91
CA LEU A 274 27.84 -31.05 -4.48
C LEU A 274 29.27 -31.64 -4.63
N ARG A 275 29.42 -32.80 -5.28
CA ARG A 275 30.69 -33.57 -5.33
C ARG A 275 31.71 -33.04 -6.34
N GLY A 276 31.33 -32.10 -7.20
CA GLY A 276 32.26 -31.36 -8.05
C GLY A 276 32.42 -29.92 -7.55
N GLN A 277 33.60 -29.32 -7.72
CA GLN A 277 33.80 -27.88 -7.51
C GLN A 277 32.85 -27.08 -8.42
N LEU A 278 31.64 -26.83 -7.94
CA LEU A 278 30.62 -26.11 -8.69
C LEU A 278 30.94 -24.63 -8.60
N ASN A 279 31.36 -24.05 -9.73
CA ASN A 279 31.30 -22.60 -9.93
C ASN A 279 29.89 -22.10 -9.59
N TYR A 280 29.75 -20.88 -9.06
CA TYR A 280 28.46 -20.27 -8.67
C TYR A 280 27.34 -20.48 -9.70
N LEU A 281 27.67 -20.41 -11.00
CA LEU A 281 26.75 -20.67 -12.10
C LEU A 281 26.24 -22.13 -12.17
N GLY A 282 27.09 -23.11 -11.90
CA GLY A 282 26.69 -24.52 -11.84
C GLY A 282 25.73 -24.81 -10.71
N MET A 283 25.97 -24.20 -9.54
CA MET A 283 25.05 -24.27 -8.39
C MET A 283 23.70 -23.62 -8.71
N LEU A 284 23.68 -22.47 -9.41
CA LEU A 284 22.43 -21.82 -9.85
C LEU A 284 21.61 -22.69 -10.81
N VAL A 285 22.26 -23.43 -11.71
CA VAL A 285 21.57 -24.31 -12.67
C VAL A 285 20.86 -25.46 -11.93
N GLU A 286 21.54 -26.12 -10.99
CA GLU A 286 20.94 -27.21 -10.20
C GLU A 286 19.84 -26.70 -9.27
N LEU A 287 20.00 -25.52 -8.66
CA LEU A 287 18.95 -24.91 -7.84
C LEU A 287 17.73 -24.45 -8.67
N LYS A 288 17.93 -24.02 -9.93
CA LYS A 288 16.82 -23.68 -10.84
C LYS A 288 16.02 -24.91 -11.26
N ARG A 289 16.62 -26.11 -11.33
CA ARG A 289 15.90 -27.37 -11.59
C ARG A 289 14.89 -27.71 -10.51
N LEU A 290 15.09 -27.22 -9.29
CA LEU A 290 14.21 -27.44 -8.13
C LEU A 290 12.98 -26.51 -8.12
N LYS A 291 12.76 -25.68 -9.14
CA LYS A 291 11.64 -24.70 -9.25
C LYS A 291 11.53 -23.74 -8.06
N LEU A 292 12.66 -23.44 -7.41
CA LEU A 292 12.72 -22.46 -6.33
C LEU A 292 12.71 -21.04 -6.88
N ASP A 293 12.20 -20.10 -6.09
CA ASP A 293 12.24 -18.68 -6.45
C ASP A 293 13.68 -18.12 -6.36
N THR A 294 13.92 -16.97 -6.96
CA THR A 294 15.26 -16.35 -7.01
C THR A 294 15.80 -15.98 -5.62
N ASN A 295 14.93 -15.63 -4.68
CA ASN A 295 15.30 -15.21 -3.33
C ASN A 295 15.73 -16.41 -2.48
N SER A 296 15.07 -17.55 -2.67
CA SER A 296 15.37 -18.85 -2.07
C SER A 296 16.69 -19.38 -2.59
N ILE A 297 16.92 -19.27 -3.90
CA ILE A 297 18.19 -19.61 -4.53
C ILE A 297 19.32 -18.74 -3.96
N HIS A 298 19.09 -17.43 -3.81
CA HIS A 298 20.07 -16.53 -3.20
C HIS A 298 20.37 -16.92 -1.73
N CYS A 299 19.33 -17.19 -0.93
CA CYS A 299 19.47 -17.63 0.45
C CYS A 299 20.28 -18.95 0.55
N ILE A 300 19.93 -19.96 -0.24
CA ILE A 300 20.64 -21.25 -0.28
C ILE A 300 22.08 -21.06 -0.76
N SER A 301 22.31 -20.21 -1.77
CA SER A 301 23.66 -19.92 -2.26
C SER A 301 24.55 -19.28 -1.19
N LYS A 302 23.99 -18.38 -0.37
CA LYS A 302 24.69 -17.77 0.77
C LYS A 302 25.05 -18.80 1.84
N ILE A 303 24.15 -19.76 2.09
CA ILE A 303 24.38 -20.86 3.04
C ILE A 303 25.48 -21.81 2.55
N LEU A 304 25.48 -22.14 1.26
CA LEU A 304 26.47 -23.04 0.65
C LEU A 304 27.84 -22.38 0.52
N LEU A 305 27.91 -21.12 0.07
CA LEU A 305 29.18 -20.40 -0.08
C LEU A 305 29.88 -20.13 1.25
N ASN A 306 29.13 -19.88 2.33
CA ASN A 306 29.69 -19.72 3.68
C ASN A 306 30.07 -21.06 4.35
N SER A 307 29.87 -22.19 3.67
CA SER A 307 30.19 -23.53 4.17
C SER A 307 31.46 -24.15 3.58
N ILE A 308 32.07 -23.47 2.61
CA ILE A 308 33.39 -23.75 2.00
C ILE A 308 34.41 -22.83 2.67
#